data_AF-A0A959RYT8-F1
#
_entry.id   AF-A0A959RYT8-F1
#
_cell.length_a   1.000
_cell.length_b   1.000
_cell.length_c   1.000
_cell.angle_alpha   90.00
_cell.angle_beta   90.00
_cell.angle_gamma   90.00
#
_symmetry.space_group_name_H-M   'P 1'
#
loop_
_entity.id
_entity.type
_entity.pdbx_description
1 polymer ?
#
loop_
_entity_poly.entity_id
_entity_poly.type
_entity_poly.pdbx_seq_one_letter_code
_entity_poly.pdbx_strand_id
1 'polypeptide(L)'
;MHKDMEQWFFKITEYADRLIDDLNTVDWPEATKQQQRNWIGRSEGARVKFEVKNEKNNQRIDLDVYTTRPDTLFGATFMVIAPEHSLLTKVIEYITNSEEVSEYISASKNKTDLERTDLNKNKTGIEVLGIKAINPVNNKEIPVFVADYVLMNYGTGAIMAVPAHDQRDNDFAKKYDLPIIDVVEAN
;
A
#
# COMPACT_ATOMS: atom_id res chain seq x y z
N MET A 1 -12.57 -18.19 0.09
CA MET A 1 -12.38 -18.05 1.55
C MET A 1 -10.93 -18.38 1.87
N HIS A 2 -10.12 -17.37 2.19
CA HIS A 2 -8.81 -17.61 2.80
C HIS A 2 -9.07 -18.10 4.23
N LYS A 3 -8.46 -19.21 4.64
CA LYS A 3 -8.53 -19.70 6.01
C LYS A 3 -7.18 -19.44 6.64
N ASP A 4 -7.16 -18.63 7.70
CA ASP A 4 -5.98 -18.47 8.53
C ASP A 4 -5.67 -19.83 9.18
N MET A 5 -4.61 -20.46 8.72
CA MET A 5 -4.14 -21.77 9.19
C MET A 5 -2.63 -21.73 9.31
N GLU A 6 -2.11 -22.28 10.40
CA GLU A 6 -0.66 -22.42 10.56
C GLU A 6 -0.12 -23.38 9.50
N GLN A 7 0.82 -22.90 8.69
CA GLN A 7 1.46 -23.66 7.63
C GLN A 7 2.98 -23.51 7.69
N TRP A 8 3.67 -24.54 7.20
CA TRP A 8 5.12 -24.49 7.04
C TRP A 8 5.48 -23.78 5.74
N PHE A 9 6.36 -22.78 5.83
CA PHE A 9 6.87 -22.04 4.69
C PHE A 9 8.39 -22.19 4.60
N PHE A 10 8.90 -22.40 3.39
CA PHE A 10 10.33 -22.29 3.12
C PHE A 10 10.68 -20.82 2.88
N LYS A 11 11.74 -20.32 3.52
CA LYS A 11 12.25 -18.94 3.35
C LYS A 11 12.99 -18.76 2.02
N ILE A 12 12.33 -19.05 0.90
CA ILE A 12 12.89 -18.88 -0.44
C ILE A 12 13.24 -17.42 -0.74
N THR A 13 12.56 -16.47 -0.09
CA THR A 13 12.79 -15.02 -0.21
C THR A 13 14.19 -14.59 0.24
N GLU A 14 14.85 -15.35 1.15
CA GLU A 14 16.24 -15.10 1.55
C GLU A 14 17.23 -15.32 0.40
N TYR A 15 16.84 -16.12 -0.59
CA TYR A 15 17.63 -16.43 -1.78
C TYR A 15 17.18 -15.64 -3.02
N ALA A 16 16.22 -14.71 -2.91
CA ALA A 16 15.63 -14.02 -4.06
C ALA A 16 16.66 -13.29 -4.94
N ASP A 17 17.61 -12.57 -4.33
CA ASP A 17 18.67 -11.84 -5.05
C ASP A 17 19.56 -12.82 -5.80
N ARG A 18 20.02 -13.86 -5.11
CA ARG A 18 20.86 -14.91 -5.70
C ARG A 18 20.13 -15.64 -6.83
N LEU A 19 18.85 -15.97 -6.66
CA LEU A 19 18.05 -16.63 -7.70
C LEU A 19 17.96 -15.78 -8.97
N ILE A 20 17.83 -14.46 -8.85
CA ILE A 20 17.82 -13.55 -10.02
C ILE A 20 19.20 -13.41 -10.65
N ASP A 21 20.23 -13.23 -9.82
CA ASP A 21 21.59 -12.99 -10.29
C ASP A 21 22.14 -14.25 -10.98
N ASP A 22 21.86 -15.43 -10.42
CA ASP A 22 22.28 -16.72 -10.96
C ASP A 22 21.57 -17.05 -12.29
N LEU A 23 20.39 -16.50 -12.61
CA LEU A 23 19.73 -16.70 -13.93
C LEU A 23 20.61 -16.26 -15.11
N ASN A 24 21.55 -15.34 -14.89
CA ASN A 24 22.52 -14.93 -15.91
C ASN A 24 23.57 -16.01 -16.22
N THR A 25 23.82 -16.92 -15.28
CA THR A 25 24.83 -17.97 -15.40
C THR A 25 24.31 -19.28 -15.99
N VAL A 26 22.98 -19.42 -16.09
CA VAL A 26 22.33 -20.65 -16.56
C VAL A 26 21.96 -20.53 -18.04
N ASP A 27 22.26 -21.58 -18.81
CA ASP A 27 21.87 -21.68 -20.21
C ASP A 27 20.41 -22.15 -20.36
N TRP A 28 19.48 -21.25 -20.04
CA TRP A 28 18.04 -21.45 -20.20
C TRP A 28 17.46 -20.55 -21.28
N PRO A 29 16.32 -20.92 -21.89
CA PRO A 29 15.60 -20.04 -22.81
C PRO A 29 15.28 -18.69 -22.15
N GLU A 30 15.50 -17.59 -22.89
CA GLU A 30 15.25 -16.24 -22.38
C GLU A 30 13.80 -16.03 -21.93
N ALA A 31 12.83 -16.69 -22.57
CA ALA A 31 11.44 -16.67 -22.13
C ALA A 31 11.24 -17.22 -20.71
N THR A 32 12.00 -18.27 -20.33
CA THR A 32 11.95 -18.86 -18.99
C THR A 32 12.63 -17.96 -17.97
N LYS A 33 13.80 -17.38 -18.31
CA LYS A 33 14.48 -16.41 -17.46
C LYS A 33 13.62 -15.18 -17.20
N GLN A 34 12.95 -14.67 -18.24
CA GLN A 34 12.07 -13.51 -18.11
C GLN A 34 10.85 -13.81 -17.22
N GLN A 35 10.24 -14.99 -17.35
CA GLN A 35 9.15 -15.42 -16.45
C GLN A 35 9.62 -15.47 -14.99
N GLN A 36 10.80 -16.03 -14.72
CA GLN A 36 11.37 -16.07 -13.37
C GLN A 36 11.69 -14.68 -12.84
N ARG A 37 12.29 -13.79 -13.65
CA ARG A 37 12.54 -12.39 -13.25
C ARG A 37 11.24 -11.65 -12.92
N ASN A 38 10.21 -11.81 -13.74
CA ASN A 38 8.91 -11.18 -13.51
C ASN A 38 8.21 -11.76 -12.26
N TRP A 39 8.38 -13.05 -11.99
CA TRP A 39 7.80 -13.72 -10.82
C TRP A 39 8.50 -13.32 -9.51
N ILE A 40 9.84 -13.28 -9.51
CA ILE A 40 10.60 -12.85 -8.33
C ILE A 40 10.42 -11.34 -8.11
N GLY A 41 10.35 -10.55 -9.19
CA GLY A 41 9.92 -9.15 -9.14
C GLY A 41 10.82 -8.24 -8.30
N ARG A 42 12.15 -8.40 -8.41
CA ARG A 42 13.11 -7.54 -7.70
C ARG A 42 12.86 -6.08 -8.06
N SER A 43 12.55 -5.30 -7.05
CA SER A 43 12.42 -3.86 -7.12
C SER A 43 13.26 -3.25 -6.02
N GLU A 44 14.05 -2.25 -6.37
CA GLU A 44 14.68 -1.38 -5.38
C GLU A 44 13.69 -0.28 -5.02
N GLY A 45 13.56 -0.02 -3.72
CA GLY A 45 12.62 0.96 -3.21
C GLY A 45 13.09 1.51 -1.87
N ALA A 46 12.36 2.51 -1.39
CA ALA A 46 12.61 3.14 -0.11
C ALA A 46 11.50 2.77 0.88
N ARG A 47 11.89 2.57 2.14
CA ARG A 47 10.95 2.63 3.27
C ARG A 47 10.91 4.06 3.78
N VAL A 48 9.72 4.63 3.80
CA VAL A 48 9.49 5.99 4.29
C VAL A 48 8.59 5.89 5.51
N LYS A 49 9.01 6.53 6.61
CA LYS A 49 8.23 6.59 7.84
C LYS A 49 7.33 7.82 7.81
N PHE A 50 6.02 7.58 7.88
CA PHE A 50 5.00 8.60 8.05
C PHE A 50 4.53 8.63 9.50
N GLU A 51 4.23 9.81 10.03
CA GLU A 51 3.63 9.94 11.35
C GLU A 51 2.12 10.10 11.21
N VAL A 52 1.34 9.16 11.76
CA VAL A 52 -0.11 9.27 11.84
C VAL A 52 -0.46 9.99 13.12
N LYS A 53 -0.97 11.21 12.98
CA LYS A 53 -1.42 12.08 14.07
C LYS A 53 -2.91 11.87 14.30
N ASN A 54 -3.25 11.67 15.57
CA ASN A 54 -4.61 11.60 16.05
C ASN A 54 -5.09 12.99 16.51
N GLU A 55 -6.25 13.40 16.03
CA GLU A 55 -6.81 14.73 16.31
C GLU A 55 -7.24 14.90 17.79
N LYS A 56 -7.59 13.83 18.50
CA LYS A 56 -8.14 13.90 19.86
C LYS A 56 -7.10 13.91 20.98
N ASN A 57 -6.03 13.13 20.85
CA ASN A 57 -5.05 12.93 21.92
C ASN A 57 -3.62 13.36 21.55
N ASN A 58 -3.42 13.93 20.35
CA ASN A 58 -2.11 14.30 19.80
C ASN A 58 -1.08 13.15 19.78
N GLN A 59 -1.54 11.91 19.90
CA GLN A 59 -0.68 10.73 19.77
C GLN A 59 -0.20 10.62 18.33
N ARG A 60 1.09 10.30 18.18
CA ARG A 60 1.72 10.02 16.90
C ARG A 60 2.06 8.55 16.83
N ILE A 61 1.66 7.91 15.74
CA ILE A 61 1.96 6.51 15.48
C ILE A 61 2.74 6.44 14.17
N ASP A 62 3.91 5.82 14.22
CA ASP A 62 4.71 5.58 13.03
C ASP A 62 4.00 4.58 12.11
N LEU A 63 3.90 4.94 10.83
CA LEU A 63 3.49 4.06 9.76
C LEU A 63 4.62 3.98 8.74
N ASP A 64 5.18 2.80 8.57
CA ASP A 64 6.16 2.53 7.54
C ASP A 64 5.45 2.25 6.21
N VAL A 65 5.90 2.93 5.16
CA VAL A 65 5.38 2.80 3.80
C VAL A 65 6.52 2.35 2.88
N TYR A 66 6.25 1.44 1.95
CA TYR A 66 7.20 1.05 0.92
C TYR A 66 6.83 1.70 -0.42
N THR A 67 7.80 2.32 -1.09
CA THR A 67 7.64 2.87 -2.43
C THR A 67 8.86 2.56 -3.30
N THR A 68 8.63 2.22 -4.57
CA THR A 68 9.68 2.14 -5.59
C THR A 68 9.96 3.49 -6.25
N ARG A 69 9.12 4.50 -5.99
CA ARG A 69 9.25 5.87 -6.49
C ARG A 69 9.37 6.86 -5.33
N PRO A 70 10.53 6.94 -4.64
CA PRO A 70 10.74 7.91 -3.56
C PRO A 70 10.84 9.36 -4.08
N ASP A 71 11.15 9.55 -5.36
CA ASP A 71 11.18 10.83 -6.06
C ASP A 71 9.84 11.57 -6.03
N THR A 72 8.72 10.82 -6.00
CA THR A 72 7.37 11.39 -6.04
C THR A 72 6.78 11.70 -4.67
N LEU A 73 7.56 11.57 -3.60
CA LEU A 73 7.11 11.72 -2.20
C LEU A 73 6.47 13.08 -1.89
N PHE A 74 6.89 14.15 -2.59
CA PHE A 74 6.28 15.48 -2.48
C PHE A 74 4.83 15.53 -2.99
N GLY A 75 4.46 14.63 -3.91
CA GLY A 75 3.15 14.55 -4.54
C GLY A 75 2.19 13.62 -3.81
N ALA A 76 2.61 13.04 -2.67
CA ALA A 76 1.73 12.20 -1.87
C ALA A 76 0.61 13.05 -1.24
N THR A 77 -0.62 12.86 -1.72
CA THR A 77 -1.80 13.66 -1.31
C THR A 77 -2.72 12.92 -0.35
N PHE A 78 -2.64 11.60 -0.28
CA PHE A 78 -3.32 10.76 0.69
C PHE A 78 -2.53 9.47 0.90
N MET A 79 -2.87 8.73 1.95
CA MET A 79 -2.33 7.38 2.16
C MET A 79 -3.43 6.35 2.10
N VAL A 80 -3.05 5.13 1.74
CA VAL A 80 -3.97 4.00 1.69
C VAL A 80 -3.37 2.82 2.45
N ILE A 81 -4.19 2.24 3.32
CA ILE A 81 -3.82 1.15 4.21
C ILE A 81 -4.67 -0.07 3.85
N ALA A 82 -4.05 -1.26 3.89
CA ALA A 82 -4.78 -2.51 3.72
C ALA A 82 -5.77 -2.74 4.88
N PRO A 83 -6.96 -3.32 4.62
CA PRO A 83 -7.97 -3.61 5.65
C PRO A 83 -7.48 -4.49 6.81
N GLU A 84 -6.45 -5.31 6.59
CA GLU A 84 -5.89 -6.23 7.58
C GLU A 84 -4.69 -5.63 8.36
N HIS A 85 -4.36 -4.36 8.13
CA HIS A 85 -3.18 -3.73 8.70
C HIS A 85 -3.32 -3.47 10.21
N SER A 86 -2.29 -3.84 10.98
CA SER A 86 -2.27 -3.75 12.46
C SER A 86 -2.48 -2.34 13.02
N LEU A 87 -2.17 -1.29 12.25
CA LEU A 87 -2.45 0.11 12.64
C LEU A 87 -3.94 0.33 12.88
N LEU A 88 -4.82 -0.29 12.08
CA LEU A 88 -6.26 -0.07 12.16
C LEU A 88 -6.80 -0.44 13.54
N THR A 89 -6.37 -1.56 14.11
CA THR A 89 -6.72 -1.98 15.47
C THR A 89 -6.29 -0.97 16.54
N LYS A 90 -5.18 -0.24 16.32
CA LYS A 90 -4.68 0.76 17.28
C LYS A 90 -5.41 2.09 17.17
N VAL A 91 -5.89 2.45 15.98
CA VAL A 91 -6.57 3.73 15.75
C VAL A 91 -8.09 3.65 15.90
N ILE A 92 -8.68 2.45 15.85
CA ILE A 92 -10.14 2.26 15.82
C ILE A 92 -10.88 2.87 17.02
N GLU A 93 -10.23 2.95 18.19
CA GLU A 93 -10.81 3.54 19.40
C GLU A 93 -10.90 5.08 19.34
N TYR A 94 -10.12 5.70 18.45
CA TYR A 94 -9.98 7.14 18.42
C TYR A 94 -10.70 7.81 17.24
N ILE A 95 -10.97 7.04 16.20
CA ILE A 95 -11.61 7.52 14.97
C ILE A 95 -13.10 7.80 15.19
N THR A 96 -13.65 8.69 14.38
CA THR A 96 -15.05 9.13 14.52
C THR A 96 -16.02 8.19 13.83
N ASN A 97 -15.59 7.51 12.76
CA ASN A 97 -16.37 6.57 11.96
C ASN A 97 -15.94 5.11 12.16
N SER A 98 -15.70 4.71 13.41
CA SER A 98 -15.20 3.36 13.73
C SER A 98 -16.11 2.23 13.24
N GLU A 99 -17.43 2.42 13.30
CA GLU A 99 -18.41 1.43 12.85
C GLU A 99 -18.32 1.21 11.33
N GLU A 100 -18.35 2.30 10.54
CA GLU A 100 -18.24 2.22 9.07
C GLU A 100 -16.91 1.61 8.62
N VAL A 101 -15.80 1.98 9.28
CA VAL A 101 -14.47 1.44 8.97
C VAL A 101 -14.42 -0.06 9.31
N SER A 102 -14.99 -0.49 10.43
CA SER A 102 -15.06 -1.89 10.84
C SER A 102 -15.93 -2.73 9.88
N GLU A 103 -17.06 -2.18 9.43
CA GLU A 103 -17.91 -2.81 8.42
C GLU A 103 -17.16 -2.96 7.10
N TYR A 104 -16.46 -1.92 6.65
CA TYR A 104 -15.67 -1.98 5.43
C TYR A 104 -14.53 -3.01 5.52
N ILE A 105 -13.84 -3.08 6.65
CA ILE A 105 -12.80 -4.09 6.90
C ILE A 105 -13.40 -5.50 6.83
N SER A 106 -14.55 -5.72 7.46
CA SER A 106 -15.23 -7.02 7.46
C SER A 106 -15.71 -7.42 6.07
N ALA A 107 -16.27 -6.48 5.30
CA ALA A 107 -16.67 -6.70 3.92
C ALA A 107 -15.46 -7.01 3.02
N SER A 108 -14.34 -6.33 3.24
CA SER A 108 -13.11 -6.53 2.46
C SER A 108 -12.44 -7.87 2.76
N LYS A 109 -12.43 -8.32 4.01
CA LYS A 109 -11.91 -9.65 4.42
C LYS A 109 -12.66 -10.82 3.78
N ASN A 110 -13.93 -10.62 3.42
CA ASN A 110 -14.73 -11.64 2.75
C ASN A 110 -14.38 -11.77 1.26
N LYS A 111 -13.70 -10.79 0.67
CA LYS A 111 -13.23 -10.83 -0.73
C LYS A 111 -11.92 -11.61 -0.83
N THR A 112 -11.75 -12.35 -1.91
CA THR A 112 -10.49 -13.02 -2.24
C THR A 112 -9.48 -12.07 -2.87
N ASP A 113 -8.18 -12.37 -2.77
CA ASP A 113 -7.12 -11.57 -3.40
C ASP A 113 -7.31 -11.44 -4.92
N LEU A 114 -7.81 -12.50 -5.57
CA LEU A 114 -8.17 -12.49 -6.99
C LEU A 114 -9.27 -11.47 -7.28
N GLU A 115 -10.36 -11.49 -6.50
CA GLU A 115 -11.43 -10.50 -6.63
C GLU A 115 -10.89 -9.08 -6.39
N ARG A 116 -10.00 -8.87 -5.41
CA ARG A 116 -9.39 -7.57 -5.12
C ARG A 116 -8.50 -7.07 -6.28
N THR A 117 -7.81 -7.99 -6.96
CA THR A 117 -6.92 -7.65 -8.09
C THR A 117 -7.70 -7.38 -9.38
N ASP A 118 -8.78 -8.14 -9.63
CA ASP A 118 -9.71 -7.93 -10.76
C ASP A 118 -10.62 -6.71 -10.57
N LEU A 119 -10.90 -6.31 -9.33
CA LEU A 119 -11.71 -5.13 -8.97
C LEU A 119 -11.00 -3.79 -9.20
N ASN A 120 -9.84 -3.75 -9.86
CA ASN A 120 -9.15 -2.52 -10.27
C ASN A 120 -10.05 -1.51 -11.01
N LYS A 121 -11.21 -1.94 -11.55
CA LYS A 121 -12.23 -1.07 -12.17
C LYS A 121 -13.16 -0.35 -11.18
N ASN A 122 -13.42 -0.91 -10.00
CA ASN A 122 -14.35 -0.36 -8.99
C ASN A 122 -13.65 -0.23 -7.63
N LYS A 123 -12.53 0.50 -7.59
CA LYS A 123 -11.77 0.73 -6.37
C LYS A 123 -12.69 1.31 -5.30
N THR A 124 -12.79 0.63 -4.17
CA THR A 124 -13.53 1.11 -3.01
C THR A 124 -12.55 1.47 -1.92
N GLY A 125 -12.94 2.41 -1.08
CA GLY A 125 -12.21 2.78 0.11
C GLY A 125 -13.05 3.66 0.99
N ILE A 126 -12.64 3.74 2.25
CA ILE A 126 -13.26 4.57 3.28
C ILE A 126 -12.19 5.43 3.91
N GLU A 127 -12.49 6.71 4.11
CA GLU A 127 -11.63 7.62 4.85
C GLU A 127 -11.70 7.30 6.34
N VAL A 128 -10.55 7.29 7.00
CA VAL A 128 -10.49 7.07 8.45
C VAL A 128 -10.52 8.44 9.15
N LEU A 129 -11.71 8.85 9.57
CA LEU A 129 -11.94 10.20 10.12
C LEU A 129 -11.39 10.33 11.54
N GLY A 130 -10.66 11.41 11.80
CA GLY A 130 -10.05 11.71 13.10
C GLY A 130 -8.55 11.36 13.19
N ILE A 131 -7.98 10.82 12.11
CA ILE A 131 -6.53 10.66 11.96
C ILE A 131 -6.07 11.29 10.64
N LYS A 132 -4.85 11.83 10.65
CA LYS A 132 -4.17 12.32 9.45
C LYS A 132 -2.72 11.87 9.49
N ALA A 133 -2.17 11.53 8.33
CA ALA A 133 -0.75 11.26 8.22
C ALA A 133 0.01 12.55 7.90
N ILE A 134 1.22 12.68 8.41
CA ILE A 134 2.10 13.81 8.15
C ILE A 134 3.12 13.35 7.11
N ASN A 135 3.15 14.02 5.96
CA ASN A 135 4.16 13.77 4.96
C ASN A 135 5.52 14.28 5.47
N PRO A 136 6.55 13.41 5.60
CA PRO A 136 7.81 13.75 6.26
C PRO A 136 8.63 14.80 5.50
N VAL A 137 8.32 15.05 4.23
CA VAL A 137 9.11 15.95 3.39
C VAL A 137 8.61 17.39 3.44
N ASN A 138 7.29 17.57 3.51
CA ASN A 138 6.66 18.89 3.47
C ASN A 138 5.86 19.22 4.73
N ASN A 139 5.80 18.32 5.71
CA ASN A 139 5.02 18.41 6.96
C ASN A 139 3.52 18.69 6.74
N LYS A 140 2.98 18.40 5.56
CA LYS A 140 1.54 18.55 5.30
C LYS A 140 0.78 17.37 5.87
N GLU A 141 -0.36 17.66 6.48
CA GLU A 141 -1.32 16.65 6.90
C GLU A 141 -2.12 16.16 5.69
N ILE A 142 -2.12 14.84 5.47
CA ILE A 142 -2.82 14.16 4.39
C ILE A 142 -3.81 13.13 4.97
N PRO A 143 -4.99 12.95 4.35
CA PRO A 143 -5.98 12.00 4.83
C PRO A 143 -5.51 10.55 4.65
N VAL A 144 -6.05 9.67 5.50
CA VAL A 144 -5.73 8.24 5.52
C VAL A 144 -6.97 7.45 5.12
N PHE A 145 -6.82 6.59 4.12
CA PHE A 145 -7.88 5.72 3.62
C PHE A 145 -7.58 4.26 3.92
N VAL A 146 -8.65 3.47 4.05
CA VAL A 146 -8.58 2.01 3.97
C VAL A 146 -9.19 1.60 2.64
N ALA A 147 -8.46 0.82 1.85
CA ALA A 147 -8.95 0.36 0.55
C ALA A 147 -8.52 -1.08 0.26
N ASP A 148 -9.39 -1.82 -0.41
CA ASP A 148 -9.18 -3.23 -0.73
C ASP A 148 -8.13 -3.48 -1.82
N TYR A 149 -7.77 -2.49 -2.64
CA TYR A 149 -6.74 -2.65 -3.66
C TYR A 149 -5.31 -2.69 -3.10
N VAL A 150 -5.11 -2.33 -1.83
CA VAL A 150 -3.82 -2.46 -1.13
C VAL A 150 -3.78 -3.79 -0.41
N LEU A 151 -2.74 -4.58 -0.65
CA LEU A 151 -2.58 -5.92 -0.10
C LEU A 151 -1.50 -5.94 0.99
N MET A 152 -1.75 -6.67 2.08
CA MET A 152 -0.79 -6.81 3.18
C MET A 152 0.52 -7.52 2.79
N ASN A 153 0.48 -8.37 1.77
CA ASN A 153 1.65 -9.08 1.25
C ASN A 153 2.55 -8.20 0.37
N TYR A 154 2.13 -6.97 0.05
CA TYR A 154 2.89 -6.03 -0.76
C TYR A 154 3.49 -4.92 0.10
N GLY A 155 4.82 -4.88 0.17
CA GLY A 155 5.54 -3.88 0.95
C GLY A 155 5.28 -4.00 2.45
N THR A 156 4.74 -2.94 3.05
CA THR A 156 4.36 -2.89 4.48
C THR A 156 2.85 -3.02 4.71
N GLY A 157 2.05 -3.23 3.65
CA GLY A 157 0.59 -3.18 3.73
C GLY A 157 0.02 -1.76 3.82
N ALA A 158 0.85 -0.74 3.58
CA ALA A 158 0.46 0.65 3.44
C ALA A 158 1.23 1.29 2.28
N ILE A 159 0.56 2.15 1.53
CA ILE A 159 1.11 2.89 0.40
C ILE A 159 0.88 4.39 0.56
N MET A 160 1.82 5.18 0.05
CA MET A 160 1.61 6.60 -0.21
C MET A 160 0.99 6.71 -1.59
N ALA A 161 -0.11 7.46 -1.72
CA ALA A 161 -0.76 7.61 -3.00
C ALA A 161 -0.28 8.88 -3.68
N VAL A 162 0.20 8.76 -4.92
CA VAL A 162 0.66 9.89 -5.73
C VAL A 162 -0.14 9.97 -7.04
N PRO A 163 -1.31 10.63 -7.02
CA PRO A 163 -2.26 10.57 -8.13
C PRO A 163 -1.75 11.11 -9.47
N ALA A 164 -0.77 12.02 -9.47
CA ALA A 164 -0.20 12.53 -10.71
C ALA A 164 0.70 11.52 -11.42
N HIS A 165 1.22 10.52 -10.68
CA HIS A 165 2.30 9.64 -11.12
C HIS A 165 1.95 8.14 -11.09
N ASP A 166 0.85 7.75 -10.46
CA ASP A 166 0.28 6.39 -10.47
C ASP A 166 -1.18 6.46 -10.94
N GLN A 167 -1.49 5.78 -12.05
CA GLN A 167 -2.85 5.73 -12.61
C GLN A 167 -3.86 5.15 -11.62
N ARG A 168 -3.45 4.21 -10.76
CA ARG A 168 -4.35 3.58 -9.81
C ARG A 168 -4.82 4.57 -8.76
N ASP A 169 -3.87 5.36 -8.26
CA ASP A 169 -4.12 6.44 -7.31
C ASP A 169 -4.87 7.60 -7.98
N ASN A 170 -4.62 7.86 -9.27
CA ASN A 170 -5.37 8.85 -10.06
C ASN A 170 -6.87 8.54 -10.11
N ASP A 171 -7.23 7.30 -10.44
CA ASP A 171 -8.63 6.89 -10.50
C ASP A 171 -9.32 6.98 -9.14
N PHE A 172 -8.58 6.61 -8.07
CA PHE A 172 -9.08 6.71 -6.71
C PHE A 172 -9.27 8.18 -6.32
N ALA A 173 -8.28 9.03 -6.59
CA ALA A 173 -8.36 10.45 -6.32
C ALA A 173 -9.53 11.12 -7.03
N LYS A 174 -9.76 10.80 -8.30
CA LYS A 174 -10.91 11.31 -9.07
C LYS A 174 -12.25 10.85 -8.49
N LYS A 175 -12.33 9.62 -8.01
CA LYS A 175 -13.56 9.06 -7.43
C LYS A 175 -13.91 9.70 -6.10
N TYR A 176 -12.90 10.04 -5.29
CA TYR A 176 -13.06 10.58 -3.94
C TYR A 176 -12.76 12.09 -3.84
N ASP A 177 -12.65 12.77 -4.99
CA ASP A 177 -12.36 14.21 -5.11
C ASP A 177 -11.12 14.65 -4.30
N LEU A 178 -10.05 13.85 -4.36
CA LEU A 178 -8.80 14.10 -3.65
C LEU A 178 -7.84 14.95 -4.49
N PRO A 179 -6.96 15.75 -3.84
CA PRO A 179 -5.99 16.58 -4.54
C PRO A 179 -5.05 15.76 -5.44
N ILE A 180 -4.78 16.29 -6.63
CA ILE A 180 -3.81 15.75 -7.58
C ILE A 180 -2.72 16.80 -7.73
N ILE A 181 -1.52 16.52 -7.19
CA ILE A 181 -0.37 17.42 -7.25
C ILE A 181 0.69 16.79 -8.14
N ASP A 182 1.02 17.48 -9.22
CA ASP A 182 2.16 17.09 -10.04
C ASP A 182 3.46 17.61 -9.44
N VAL A 183 4.45 16.72 -9.35
CA VAL A 183 5.75 16.97 -8.69
C VAL A 183 6.94 16.54 -9.53
N VAL A 184 6.71 15.91 -10.68
CA VAL A 184 7.77 15.53 -11.61
C VAL A 184 7.33 15.99 -13.00
N GLU A 185 8.02 16.97 -13.56
CA GLU A 185 7.81 17.36 -14.95
C GLU A 185 8.17 16.18 -15.86
N ALA A 186 7.28 15.84 -16.80
CA ALA A 186 7.60 14.91 -17.87
C ALA A 186 8.62 15.58 -18.80
N ASN A 187 9.88 15.16 -18.72
CA ASN A 187 10.90 15.50 -19.72
C ASN A 187 10.65 14.80 -21.05
#